data_AF-A0A914YSC3-F1
#
_entry.id   AF-A0A914YSC3-F1
#
_cell.length_a   1.000
_cell.length_b   1.000
_cell.length_c   1.000
_cell.angle_alpha   90.00
_cell.angle_beta   90.00
_cell.angle_gamma   90.00
#
_symmetry.space_group_name_H-M   'P 1'
#
loop_
_entity.id
_entity.type
_entity.pdbx_description
1 polymer ?
#
loop_
_entity_poly.entity_id
_entity_poly.type
_entity_poly.pdbx_seq_one_letter_code
_entity_poly.pdbx_strand_id
1 'polypeptide(L)'
;MLFGHHHTDTFHILKDDQGNPVQVMLMAPSVTPWFSDLPGAGSNNPAFRVIDYNPTTWDYNEIDTYYVNLTQLNLNHTTPWQLEYSMKKDYNLEKIDAISMNKLFENMKINDTVFMKYIQYNSVLWDPKRPEGKFR
;
A
#
# COMPACT_ATOMS: atom_id res chain seq x y z
N MET A 1 2.97 8.31 -10.04
CA MET A 1 2.95 7.27 -11.10
C MET A 1 2.27 6.01 -10.57
N LEU A 2 1.63 5.21 -11.42
CA LEU A 2 0.86 4.02 -11.02
C LEU A 2 1.46 2.75 -11.65
N PHE A 3 1.70 1.72 -10.85
CA PHE A 3 2.32 0.45 -11.26
C PHE A 3 1.67 -0.76 -10.57
N GLY A 4 2.03 -1.96 -10.99
CA GLY A 4 1.62 -3.24 -10.39
C GLY A 4 2.81 -4.19 -10.25
N HIS A 5 2.66 -5.43 -10.73
CA HIS A 5 3.68 -6.51 -10.74
C HIS A 5 4.02 -7.13 -9.37
N HIS A 6 4.24 -6.36 -8.31
CA HIS A 6 4.64 -6.91 -7.01
C HIS A 6 3.55 -7.70 -6.28
N HIS A 7 2.29 -7.50 -6.66
CA HIS A 7 1.09 -8.04 -6.02
C HIS A 7 0.82 -7.54 -4.58
N THR A 8 1.79 -6.88 -3.96
CA THR A 8 1.70 -6.20 -2.66
C THR A 8 1.43 -4.70 -2.79
N ASP A 9 0.86 -4.09 -1.74
CA ASP A 9 0.62 -2.64 -1.68
C ASP A 9 1.89 -1.92 -1.20
N THR A 10 2.51 -1.12 -2.06
CA THR A 10 3.72 -0.37 -1.68
C THR A 10 3.86 0.93 -2.46
N PHE A 11 4.83 1.74 -2.07
CA PHE A 11 5.21 2.93 -2.80
C PHE A 11 6.72 3.14 -2.75
N HIS A 12 7.25 3.75 -3.79
CA HIS A 12 8.64 4.18 -3.84
C HIS A 12 8.74 5.70 -4.00
N ILE A 13 9.69 6.31 -3.30
CA ILE A 13 10.02 7.72 -3.43
C ILE A 13 11.18 7.88 -4.39
N LEU A 14 10.95 8.61 -5.48
CA LEU A 14 12.02 9.07 -6.36
C LEU A 14 12.59 10.37 -5.81
N LYS A 15 13.92 10.44 -5.71
CA LYS A 15 14.66 11.62 -5.27
C LYS A 15 15.55 12.13 -6.39
N ASP A 16 15.78 13.43 -6.43
CA ASP A 16 16.79 14.05 -7.29
C ASP A 16 18.22 13.79 -6.78
N ASP A 17 19.22 14.32 -7.47
CA ASP A 17 20.64 14.18 -7.12
C ASP A 17 21.06 14.94 -5.86
N GLN A 18 20.23 15.89 -5.38
CA GLN A 18 20.40 16.53 -4.08
C GLN A 18 19.63 15.81 -2.95
N GLY A 19 18.87 14.77 -3.27
CA GLY A 19 18.10 13.98 -2.30
C GLY A 19 16.72 14.54 -1.99
N ASN A 20 16.23 15.53 -2.74
CA ASN A 20 14.86 16.04 -2.56
C ASN A 20 13.85 15.05 -3.16
N PRO A 21 12.73 14.77 -2.48
CA PRO A 21 11.69 13.92 -3.04
C PRO A 21 10.96 14.65 -4.18
N VAL A 22 10.99 14.07 -5.38
CA VAL A 22 10.45 14.69 -6.60
C VAL A 22 9.25 13.94 -7.17
N GLN A 23 9.10 12.65 -6.88
CA GLN A 23 7.98 11.86 -7.38
C GLN A 23 7.68 10.66 -6.47
N VAL A 24 6.43 10.20 -6.48
CA VAL A 24 6.01 8.95 -5.86
C VAL A 24 5.53 7.95 -6.91
N MET A 25 6.01 6.71 -6.80
CA MET A 25 5.54 5.55 -7.54
C MET A 25 4.63 4.75 -6.63
N LEU A 26 3.36 4.65 -6.96
CA LEU A 26 2.37 3.88 -6.22
C LEU A 26 2.22 2.53 -6.88
N MET A 27 2.38 1.47 -6.10
CA MET A 27 2.27 0.09 -6.56
C MET A 27 0.99 -0.50 -5.99
N ALA A 28 0.04 -0.82 -6.87
CA ALA A 28 -1.22 -1.40 -6.45
C ALA A 28 -1.02 -2.91 -6.15
N PRO A 29 -1.70 -3.42 -5.11
CA PRO A 29 -1.79 -4.85 -4.89
C PRO A 29 -2.57 -5.53 -6.02
N SER A 30 -2.52 -6.85 -6.07
CA SER A 30 -3.18 -7.61 -7.14
C SER A 30 -4.51 -8.25 -6.70
N VAL A 31 -5.33 -8.60 -7.69
CA VAL A 31 -6.52 -9.44 -7.48
C VAL A 31 -6.12 -10.90 -7.24
N THR A 32 -5.01 -11.36 -7.81
CA THR A 32 -4.57 -12.75 -7.61
C THR A 32 -3.99 -12.91 -6.20
N PRO A 33 -4.42 -13.92 -5.43
CA PRO A 33 -3.83 -14.22 -4.12
C PRO A 33 -2.65 -15.20 -4.25
N TRP A 34 -1.97 -15.20 -5.40
CA TRP A 34 -0.91 -16.16 -5.68
C TRP A 34 0.22 -16.05 -4.65
N PHE A 35 0.66 -17.21 -4.17
CA PHE A 35 1.80 -17.33 -3.28
C PHE A 35 3.08 -17.26 -4.11
N SER A 36 3.85 -16.20 -3.92
CA SER A 36 5.10 -16.05 -4.65
C SER A 36 6.13 -17.08 -4.19
N ASP A 37 6.79 -17.73 -5.15
CA ASP A 37 7.89 -18.66 -4.90
C ASP A 37 9.22 -17.95 -4.58
N LEU A 38 9.24 -16.61 -4.58
CA LEU A 38 10.43 -15.83 -4.27
C LEU A 38 10.74 -15.83 -2.76
N PRO A 39 12.00 -16.02 -2.34
CA PRO A 39 12.36 -16.03 -0.93
C PRO A 39 11.95 -14.75 -0.19
N GLY A 40 11.15 -14.90 0.86
CA GLY A 40 10.66 -13.79 1.69
C GLY A 40 9.44 -13.06 1.12
N ALA A 41 8.95 -13.45 -0.07
CA ALA A 41 7.66 -13.02 -0.57
C ALA A 41 6.54 -13.90 0.01
N GLY A 42 5.34 -13.33 0.12
CA GLY A 42 4.15 -14.01 0.63
C GLY A 42 3.02 -14.04 -0.40
N SER A 43 1.79 -14.06 0.12
CA SER A 43 0.55 -13.86 -0.62
C SER A 43 -0.10 -12.53 -0.20
N ASN A 44 -1.27 -12.26 -0.74
CA ASN A 44 -2.11 -11.11 -0.42
C ASN A 44 -3.59 -11.53 -0.52
N ASN A 45 -4.48 -10.86 0.20
CA ASN A 45 -5.89 -10.92 -0.17
C ASN A 45 -6.10 -10.25 -1.55
N PRO A 46 -7.09 -10.70 -2.35
CA PRO A 46 -7.48 -9.99 -3.56
C PRO A 46 -7.84 -8.54 -3.25
N ALA A 47 -7.26 -7.61 -4.00
CA ALA A 47 -7.44 -6.17 -3.79
C ALA A 47 -7.58 -5.39 -5.10
N PHE A 48 -8.22 -4.23 -5.01
CA PHE A 48 -8.19 -3.19 -6.04
C PHE A 48 -8.13 -1.80 -5.38
N ARG A 49 -7.83 -0.78 -6.16
CA ARG A 49 -7.70 0.60 -5.70
C ARG A 49 -8.61 1.54 -6.48
N VAL A 50 -9.21 2.49 -5.79
CA VAL A 50 -9.98 3.60 -6.35
C VAL A 50 -9.22 4.89 -6.04
N ILE A 51 -9.01 5.71 -7.07
CA ILE A 51 -8.27 6.98 -6.94
C ILE A 51 -9.26 8.11 -7.19
N ASP A 52 -9.47 8.93 -6.17
CA ASP A 52 -10.15 10.22 -6.29
C ASP A 52 -9.10 11.29 -6.57
N TYR A 53 -9.32 12.10 -7.60
CA TYR A 53 -8.36 13.11 -8.05
C TYR A 53 -9.06 14.36 -8.56
N ASN A 54 -8.35 15.49 -8.49
CA ASN A 54 -8.79 16.75 -9.05
C ASN A 54 -8.61 16.73 -10.58
N PRO A 55 -9.67 16.88 -11.40
CA PRO A 55 -9.55 16.78 -12.86
C PRO A 55 -8.84 17.98 -13.52
N THR A 56 -8.61 19.07 -12.77
CA THR A 56 -7.90 20.25 -13.26
C THR A 56 -6.42 20.19 -12.94
N THR A 57 -6.05 19.84 -11.69
CA THR A 57 -4.64 19.81 -11.25
C THR A 57 -3.99 18.43 -11.34
N TRP A 58 -4.81 17.38 -11.47
CA TRP A 58 -4.40 15.97 -11.41
C TRP A 58 -3.85 15.53 -10.04
N ASP A 59 -4.02 16.37 -9.01
CA ASP A 59 -3.66 16.01 -7.64
C ASP A 59 -4.61 14.92 -7.13
N TYR A 60 -4.07 13.94 -6.40
CA TYR A 60 -4.89 12.96 -5.71
C TYR A 60 -5.58 13.60 -4.50
N ASN A 61 -6.90 13.46 -4.44
CA ASN A 61 -7.70 13.83 -3.27
C ASN A 61 -7.63 12.72 -2.21
N GLU A 62 -7.80 11.47 -2.64
CA GLU A 62 -7.76 10.27 -1.81
C GLU A 62 -7.43 9.04 -2.66
N ILE A 63 -6.84 8.03 -2.02
CA ILE A 63 -6.59 6.71 -2.62
C ILE A 63 -7.12 5.65 -1.67
N ASP A 64 -8.20 4.99 -2.07
CA ASP A 64 -8.86 3.95 -1.31
C ASP A 64 -8.46 2.57 -1.84
N THR A 65 -7.90 1.72 -1.00
CA THR A 65 -7.68 0.29 -1.32
C THR A 65 -8.84 -0.51 -0.75
N TYR A 66 -9.45 -1.35 -1.59
CA TYR A 66 -10.49 -2.30 -1.22
C TYR A 66 -9.93 -3.70 -1.33
N TYR A 67 -10.38 -4.57 -0.43
CA TYR A 67 -10.00 -5.97 -0.41
C TYR A 67 -11.21 -6.87 -0.12
N VAL A 68 -11.06 -8.15 -0.40
CA VAL A 68 -11.97 -9.17 0.11
C VAL A 68 -11.17 -10.19 0.91
N ASN A 69 -11.64 -10.53 2.11
CA ASN A 69 -11.02 -11.57 2.90
C ASN A 69 -11.23 -12.93 2.20
N LEU A 70 -10.16 -13.47 1.62
CA LEU A 70 -10.24 -14.67 0.78
C LEU A 70 -10.68 -15.90 1.58
N THR A 71 -10.26 -16.00 2.84
CA THR A 71 -10.69 -17.09 3.73
C THR A 71 -12.20 -17.06 3.94
N GLN A 72 -12.78 -15.88 4.17
CA GLN A 72 -14.22 -15.72 4.30
C GLN A 72 -14.94 -15.95 2.98
N LEU A 73 -14.40 -15.46 1.87
CA LEU A 73 -14.97 -15.65 0.53
C LEU A 73 -15.04 -17.13 0.14
N ASN A 74 -14.03 -17.93 0.50
CA ASN A 74 -14.02 -19.37 0.27
C ASN A 74 -15.10 -20.11 1.09
N LEU A 75 -15.50 -19.56 2.24
CA LEU A 75 -16.59 -20.11 3.07
C LEU A 75 -17.97 -19.60 2.63
N ASN A 76 -18.03 -18.38 2.09
CA ASN A 76 -19.25 -17.74 1.63
C ASN A 76 -18.99 -16.90 0.37
N HIS A 77 -19.50 -17.35 -0.78
CA HIS A 77 -19.36 -16.68 -2.08
C HIS A 77 -20.02 -15.30 -2.19
N THR A 78 -20.83 -14.91 -1.20
CA THR A 78 -21.44 -13.57 -1.11
C THR A 78 -20.64 -12.60 -0.24
N THR A 79 -19.47 -13.01 0.26
CA THR A 79 -18.59 -12.13 1.06
C THR A 79 -18.26 -10.87 0.26
N PRO A 80 -18.62 -9.67 0.76
CA PRO A 80 -18.43 -8.44 0.02
C PRO A 80 -16.98 -7.96 0.08
N TRP A 81 -16.60 -7.18 -0.93
CA TRP A 81 -15.42 -6.33 -0.85
C TRP A 81 -15.63 -5.26 0.22
N GLN A 82 -14.56 -4.94 0.93
CA GLN A 82 -14.55 -3.97 2.03
C GLN A 82 -13.44 -2.97 1.81
N LEU A 83 -13.64 -1.74 2.30
CA LEU A 83 -12.56 -0.76 2.36
C LEU A 83 -11.48 -1.31 3.30
N GLU A 84 -10.26 -1.45 2.80
CA GLU A 84 -9.11 -1.78 3.62
C GLU A 84 -8.63 -0.52 4.34
N TYR A 85 -8.27 0.50 3.56
CA TYR A 85 -7.80 1.79 4.09
C TYR A 85 -7.94 2.92 3.06
N SER A 86 -7.95 4.14 3.56
CA SER A 86 -7.88 5.39 2.78
C SER A 86 -6.50 6.02 3.00
N MET A 87 -5.62 6.05 2.00
CA MET A 87 -4.21 6.43 2.16
C MET A 87 -4.00 7.77 2.88
N LYS A 88 -4.71 8.82 2.47
CA LYS A 88 -4.54 10.15 3.07
C LYS A 88 -5.07 10.17 4.50
N LYS A 89 -6.25 9.60 4.76
CA LYS A 89 -6.86 9.55 6.10
C LYS A 89 -6.06 8.67 7.07
N ASP A 90 -5.75 7.44 6.68
CA ASP A 90 -5.13 6.44 7.54
C ASP A 90 -3.69 6.78 7.94
N TYR A 91 -2.95 7.44 7.05
CA TYR A 91 -1.60 7.95 7.33
C TYR A 91 -1.58 9.41 7.77
N ASN A 92 -2.75 10.06 7.89
CA ASN A 92 -2.88 11.46 8.27
C ASN A 92 -2.01 12.40 7.40
N LEU A 93 -2.08 12.21 6.09
CA LEU A 93 -1.31 13.00 5.12
C LEU A 93 -2.04 14.30 4.78
N GLU A 94 -1.28 15.39 4.66
CA GLU A 94 -1.83 16.66 4.16
C GLU A 94 -2.20 16.56 2.68
N LYS A 95 -1.33 15.89 1.90
CA LYS A 95 -1.48 15.61 0.46
C LYS A 95 -0.85 14.26 0.13
N ILE A 96 -1.27 13.66 -0.99
CA ILE A 96 -0.59 12.47 -1.54
C ILE A 96 0.39 12.96 -2.62
N ASP A 97 1.52 13.51 -2.16
CA ASP A 97 2.61 14.01 -2.99
C ASP A 97 3.98 13.47 -2.54
N ALA A 98 5.03 13.74 -3.31
CA ALA A 98 6.37 13.22 -3.02
C ALA A 98 6.89 13.64 -1.63
N ILE A 99 6.57 14.86 -1.20
CA ILE A 99 7.05 15.42 0.07
C ILE A 99 6.36 14.72 1.25
N SER A 100 5.04 14.64 1.21
CA SER A 100 4.20 14.03 2.24
C SER A 100 4.48 12.53 2.36
N MET A 101 4.60 11.84 1.21
CA MET A 101 4.93 10.42 1.18
C MET A 101 6.36 10.14 1.66
N ASN A 102 7.33 11.03 1.38
CA ASN A 102 8.67 10.92 1.95
C ASN A 102 8.66 11.13 3.48
N LYS A 103 7.87 12.08 4.00
CA LYS A 103 7.71 12.24 5.46
C LYS A 103 7.13 10.98 6.12
N LEU A 104 6.14 10.35 5.48
CA LEU A 104 5.60 9.07 5.93
C LEU A 104 6.70 7.99 5.96
N PHE A 105 7.49 7.88 4.89
CA PHE A 105 8.62 6.95 4.84
C PHE A 105 9.65 7.19 5.95
N GLU A 106 10.07 8.44 6.18
CA GLU A 106 11.01 8.77 7.26
C GLU A 106 10.42 8.46 8.64
N ASN A 107 9.11 8.69 8.85
CA ASN A 107 8.42 8.33 10.09
C ASN A 107 8.42 6.81 10.33
N MET A 108 8.17 6.01 9.29
CA MET A 108 8.19 4.53 9.40
C MET A 108 9.53 3.97 9.87
N LYS A 109 10.65 4.66 9.62
CA LYS A 109 11.98 4.21 10.08
C LYS A 109 12.12 4.20 11.60
N ILE A 110 11.40 5.08 12.29
CA ILE A 110 11.53 5.29 13.74
C ILE A 110 10.24 5.01 14.52
N ASN A 111 9.12 4.85 13.83
CA ASN A 111 7.81 4.63 14.42
C ASN A 111 7.26 3.26 14.02
N ASP A 112 7.48 2.28 14.90
CA ASP A 112 7.06 0.89 14.71
C ASP A 112 5.55 0.74 14.49
N THR A 113 4.71 1.60 15.08
CA THR A 113 3.26 1.54 14.89
C THR A 113 2.88 1.90 13.46
N VAL A 114 3.48 2.94 12.90
CA VAL A 114 3.22 3.35 11.51
C VAL A 114 3.82 2.35 10.53
N PHE A 115 5.01 1.83 10.83
CA PHE A 115 5.61 0.77 10.03
C PHE A 115 4.75 -0.50 10.03
N MET A 116 4.26 -0.96 11.18
CA MET A 116 3.40 -2.14 11.23
C MET A 116 2.06 -1.92 10.52
N LYS A 117 1.49 -0.71 10.57
CA LYS A 117 0.33 -0.36 9.74
C LYS A 117 0.64 -0.53 8.24
N TYR A 118 1.79 -0.04 7.78
CA TYR A 118 2.25 -0.26 6.40
C TYR A 118 2.43 -1.74 6.06
N ILE A 119 3.01 -2.55 6.94
CA ILE A 119 3.16 -4.00 6.72
C ILE A 119 1.80 -4.72 6.62
N GLN A 120 0.82 -4.28 7.42
CA GLN A 120 -0.55 -4.80 7.33
C GLN A 120 -1.14 -4.54 5.94
N TYR A 121 -1.06 -3.31 5.44
CA TYR A 121 -1.58 -2.97 4.11
C TYR A 121 -0.74 -3.57 2.97
N ASN A 122 0.57 -3.72 3.15
CA ASN A 122 1.45 -4.30 2.14
C ASN A 122 1.03 -5.70 1.70
N SER A 123 0.63 -6.53 2.66
CA SER A 123 0.13 -7.89 2.44
C SER A 123 -1.39 -7.95 2.21
N VAL A 124 -2.07 -6.80 2.11
CA VAL A 124 -3.54 -6.72 2.06
C VAL A 124 -4.18 -7.51 3.22
N LEU A 125 -3.70 -7.28 4.44
CA LEU A 125 -4.11 -7.96 5.67
C LEU A 125 -3.92 -9.50 5.68
N TRP A 126 -3.13 -10.05 4.76
CA TRP A 126 -2.80 -11.47 4.74
C TRP A 126 -1.60 -11.78 5.64
N ASP A 127 -1.83 -12.48 6.75
CA ASP A 127 -0.81 -12.93 7.71
C ASP A 127 0.29 -11.88 8.01
N PRO A 128 -0.09 -10.63 8.38
CA PRO A 128 0.87 -9.55 8.50
C PRO A 128 1.83 -9.81 9.67
N LYS A 129 3.11 -9.98 9.33
CA LYS A 129 4.19 -10.26 10.28
C LYS A 129 5.25 -9.20 10.19
N ARG A 130 5.78 -8.80 11.35
CA ARG A 130 6.91 -7.86 11.42
C ARG A 130 8.11 -8.44 10.66
N PRO A 131 8.64 -7.75 9.64
CA PRO A 131 9.85 -8.20 8.98
C PRO A 131 11.05 -8.08 9.92
N GLU A 132 11.98 -9.03 9.82
CA GLU A 132 13.18 -9.10 10.66
C GLU A 132 14.45 -9.22 9.82
N GLY A 133 15.58 -8.81 10.39
CA GLY A 133 16.89 -8.91 9.76
C GLY A 133 16.94 -8.22 8.40
N LYS A 134 17.34 -8.97 7.37
CA LYS A 134 17.50 -8.45 5.99
C LYS A 134 16.18 -8.08 5.29
N PHE A 135 15.03 -8.42 5.87
CA PHE A 135 13.72 -8.13 5.31
C PHE A 135 13.06 -6.88 5.95
N ARG A 136 13.71 -6.27 6.95
CA ARG A 136 13.28 -5.02 7.56
C ARG A 136 13.70 -3.81 6.73
#